data_AF-A0A2U3K311-F1
#
_entry.id   AF-A0A2U3K311-F1
#
_cell.length_a   1.000
_cell.length_b   1.000
_cell.length_c   1.000
_cell.angle_alpha   90.00
_cell.angle_beta   90.00
_cell.angle_gamma   90.00
#
_symmetry.space_group_name_H-M   'P 1'
#
loop_
_entity.id
_entity.type
_entity.pdbx_description
1 polymer ?
#
loop_
_entity_poly.entity_id
_entity_poly.type
_entity_poly.pdbx_seq_one_letter_code
_entity_poly.pdbx_strand_id
1 'polypeptide(L)'
;MLTAKGILVLYNGKNAPNGGDPALGPNAYSAGEALFAADAPAKLIARTDQPVFKPELPFEKTGQYAAGTTFAEGLVLFRSQWFLYYGCADSMVGVAIARMPR
;
A
#
# COMPACT_ATOMS: atom_id res chain seq x y z
N MET A 1 -2.87 7.41 9.62
CA MET A 1 -2.98 7.00 11.04
C MET A 1 -1.98 7.78 11.88
N LEU A 2 -2.38 8.31 13.04
CA LEU A 2 -1.45 8.94 13.98
C LEU A 2 -0.78 7.88 14.86
N THR A 3 0.53 7.97 15.05
CA THR A 3 1.36 7.07 15.88
C THR A 3 2.27 7.88 16.80
N ALA A 4 2.93 7.21 17.75
CA ALA A 4 3.95 7.84 18.59
C ALA A 4 5.15 8.42 17.79
N LYS A 5 5.35 7.96 16.54
CA LYS A 5 6.45 8.41 15.66
C LYS A 5 6.03 9.50 14.67
N GLY A 6 4.74 9.82 14.57
CA GLY A 6 4.20 10.74 13.56
C GLY A 6 2.94 10.21 12.88
N ILE A 7 2.52 10.90 11.82
CA ILE A 7 1.37 10.53 10.99
C ILE A 7 1.86 9.59 9.89
N LEU A 8 1.48 8.32 9.96
CA LEU A 8 1.76 7.32 8.94
C LEU A 8 0.63 7.30 7.90
N VAL A 9 1.00 7.48 6.63
CA VAL A 9 0.09 7.40 5.48
C VAL A 9 0.49 6.19 4.66
N LEU A 10 -0.45 5.27 4.46
CA LEU A 10 -0.36 4.25 3.41
C LEU A 10 -0.86 4.89 2.12
N TYR A 11 -0.09 4.78 1.05
CA TYR A 11 -0.43 5.38 -0.25
C TYR A 11 -0.19 4.40 -1.39
N ASN A 12 -0.90 4.59 -2.50
CA ASN A 12 -0.76 3.76 -3.69
C ASN A 12 0.09 4.48 -4.74
N GLY A 13 1.21 3.86 -5.14
CA GLY A 13 2.07 4.33 -6.22
C GLY A 13 1.82 3.52 -7.49
N LYS A 14 1.64 4.22 -8.62
CA LYS A 14 1.57 3.59 -9.94
C LYS A 14 2.97 3.53 -10.54
N ASN A 15 3.44 2.34 -10.91
CA ASN A 15 4.75 2.18 -11.52
C ASN A 15 4.78 2.82 -12.93
N ALA A 16 5.77 3.66 -13.20
CA ALA A 16 5.89 4.32 -14.50
C ALA A 16 6.30 3.29 -15.57
N PRO A 17 5.73 3.34 -16.79
CA PRO A 17 6.12 2.43 -17.87
C PRO A 17 7.57 2.67 -18.34
N ASN A 18 8.05 3.91 -18.22
CA ASN A 18 9.42 4.31 -18.54
C ASN A 18 10.07 4.92 -17.30
N GLY A 19 11.24 4.45 -16.90
CA GLY A 19 11.95 4.94 -15.72
C GLY A 19 11.33 4.55 -14.37
N GLY A 20 10.37 3.62 -14.37
CA GLY A 20 9.84 3.00 -13.16
C GLY A 20 10.76 1.91 -12.60
N ASP A 21 10.28 1.21 -11.58
CA ASP A 21 11.00 0.09 -10.99
C ASP A 21 10.88 -1.15 -11.88
N PRO A 22 12.00 -1.75 -12.35
CA PRO A 22 11.97 -2.94 -13.20
C PRO A 22 11.51 -4.21 -12.47
N ALA A 23 11.50 -4.22 -11.13
CA ALA A 23 10.98 -5.33 -10.34
C ALA A 23 9.45 -5.34 -10.24
N LEU A 24 8.77 -4.31 -10.76
CA LEU A 24 7.32 -4.18 -10.78
C LEU A 24 6.81 -4.14 -12.24
N GLY A 25 5.61 -4.66 -12.47
CA GLY A 25 4.96 -4.53 -13.78
C GLY A 25 4.77 -3.06 -14.17
N PRO A 26 4.93 -2.68 -15.45
CA PRO A 26 4.65 -1.32 -15.88
C PRO A 26 3.19 -1.00 -15.63
N ASN A 27 2.90 0.20 -15.11
CA ASN A 27 1.58 0.64 -14.67
C ASN A 27 0.98 -0.08 -13.46
N ALA A 28 1.64 -1.09 -12.88
CA ALA A 28 1.12 -1.77 -11.70
C ALA A 28 0.98 -0.79 -10.52
N TYR A 29 -0.07 -0.94 -9.73
CA TYR A 29 -0.20 -0.23 -8.45
C TYR A 29 0.33 -1.08 -7.30
N SER A 30 1.07 -0.44 -6.41
CA SER A 30 1.59 -1.05 -5.18
C SER A 30 1.55 -0.03 -4.05
N ALA A 31 1.45 -0.48 -2.81
CA ALA A 31 1.34 0.40 -1.65
C ALA A 31 2.72 0.67 -1.02
N GLY A 32 2.97 1.93 -0.69
CA GLY A 32 4.09 2.40 0.12
C GLY A 32 3.61 3.08 1.40
N GLU A 33 4.57 3.44 2.25
CA GLU A 33 4.33 4.18 3.48
C GLU A 33 5.09 5.50 3.50
N ALA A 34 4.44 6.56 3.96
CA ALA A 34 5.04 7.87 4.20
C ALA A 34 4.76 8.34 5.62
N LEU A 35 5.81 8.74 6.33
CA LEU A 35 5.75 9.25 7.68
C LEU A 35 5.85 10.78 7.65
N PHE A 36 4.87 11.45 8.23
CA PHE A 36 4.80 12.90 8.38
C PHE A 36 4.90 13.31 9.85
N ALA A 37 5.36 14.52 10.11
CA ALA A 37 5.41 15.06 11.47
C ALA A 37 4.01 15.26 12.06
N ALA A 38 3.83 14.93 13.34
CA ALA A 38 2.53 15.05 14.00
C ALA A 38 2.15 16.51 14.31
N ASP A 39 3.13 17.35 14.59
CA ASP A 39 3.01 18.79 14.87
C ASP A 39 3.01 19.65 13.60
N ALA A 40 3.49 19.11 12.48
CA ALA A 40 3.49 19.74 11.17
C ALA A 40 3.10 18.73 10.07
N PRO A 41 1.81 18.44 9.85
CA PRO A 41 1.35 17.35 8.99
C PRO A 41 1.80 17.39 7.52
N ALA A 42 2.19 18.57 7.01
CA ALA A 42 2.74 18.71 5.66
C ALA A 42 4.24 18.35 5.57
N LYS A 43 4.93 18.23 6.69
CA LYS A 43 6.37 17.92 6.75
C LYS A 43 6.58 16.41 6.63
N LEU A 44 7.04 15.99 5.46
CA LEU A 44 7.50 14.61 5.23
C LEU A 44 8.78 14.36 6.04
N ILE A 45 8.79 13.27 6.81
CA ILE A 45 9.96 12.79 7.57
C ILE A 45 10.69 11.71 6.76
N ALA A 46 9.94 10.71 6.29
CA ALA A 46 10.48 9.58 5.53
C ALA A 46 9.40 8.95 4.66
N ARG A 47 9.80 8.22 3.64
CA ARG A 47 8.93 7.30 2.88
C ARG A 47 9.71 6.05 2.52
N THR A 48 9.01 4.96 2.25
CA THR A 48 9.64 3.72 1.82
C THR A 48 10.19 3.84 0.40
N ASP A 49 11.41 3.35 0.16
CA ASP A 49 12.02 3.35 -1.17
C ASP A 49 11.40 2.30 -2.11
N GLN A 50 10.84 1.24 -1.51
CA GLN A 50 10.20 0.12 -2.17
C GLN A 50 8.77 -0.06 -1.63
N PRO A 51 7.85 -0.64 -2.41
CA PRO A 51 6.50 -0.90 -1.90
C PRO A 51 6.55 -1.90 -0.75
N VAL A 52 5.71 -1.67 0.26
CA VAL A 52 5.52 -2.58 1.40
C VAL A 52 4.46 -3.66 1.12
N PHE A 53 3.64 -3.43 0.10
CA PHE A 53 2.60 -4.36 -0.35
C PHE A 53 2.41 -4.22 -1.86
N LYS A 54 2.44 -5.33 -2.60
CA LYS A 54 2.40 -5.35 -4.07
C LYS A 54 1.67 -6.60 -4.58
N PRO A 55 1.24 -6.64 -5.85
CA PRO A 55 0.62 -7.83 -6.43
C PRO A 55 1.56 -9.05 -6.43
N GLU A 56 1.16 -10.13 -5.78
CA GLU A 56 1.90 -11.40 -5.71
C GLU A 56 1.05 -12.58 -6.19
N LEU A 57 -0.24 -12.59 -5.84
CA LEU A 57 -1.18 -13.68 -6.09
C LEU A 57 -1.87 -13.54 -7.46
N PRO A 58 -2.36 -14.64 -8.07
CA PRO A 58 -3.00 -14.59 -9.39
C PRO A 58 -4.16 -13.58 -9.48
N PHE A 59 -5.03 -13.54 -8.46
CA PHE A 59 -6.19 -12.63 -8.44
C PHE A 59 -5.82 -11.14 -8.28
N GLU A 60 -4.59 -10.83 -7.86
CA GLU A 60 -4.08 -9.45 -7.75
C GLU A 60 -3.44 -8.98 -9.07
N LYS A 61 -2.98 -9.94 -9.88
CA LYS A 61 -2.27 -9.69 -11.15
C LYS A 61 -3.19 -9.70 -12.37
N THR A 62 -4.26 -10.50 -12.33
CA THR A 62 -5.16 -10.68 -13.48
C THR A 62 -6.60 -10.32 -13.11
N GLY A 63 -7.19 -9.41 -13.89
CA GLY A 63 -8.55 -8.88 -13.72
C GLY A 63 -8.86 -7.86 -14.82
N GLN A 64 -9.68 -6.85 -14.54
CA GLN A 64 -9.91 -5.74 -15.48
C GLN A 64 -8.62 -4.92 -15.68
N TYR A 65 -7.77 -4.83 -14.65
CA TYR A 65 -6.47 -4.19 -14.72
C TYR A 65 -5.35 -5.21 -14.97
N ALA A 66 -5.01 -5.43 -16.25
CA ALA A 66 -4.05 -6.47 -16.66
C ALA A 66 -2.61 -6.25 -16.18
N ALA A 67 -2.25 -5.02 -15.76
CA ALA A 67 -0.94 -4.73 -15.18
C ALA A 67 -0.81 -5.19 -13.72
N GLY A 68 -1.91 -5.63 -13.09
CA GLY A 68 -1.98 -5.98 -11.68
C GLY A 68 -2.11 -4.77 -10.76
N THR A 69 -2.89 -4.91 -9.70
CA THR A 69 -3.05 -3.85 -8.68
C THR A 69 -3.37 -4.45 -7.32
N THR A 70 -2.69 -3.92 -6.31
CA THR A 70 -3.09 -3.98 -4.90
C THR A 70 -3.33 -2.56 -4.43
N PHE A 71 -4.59 -2.11 -4.49
CA PHE A 71 -4.96 -0.73 -4.16
C PHE A 71 -5.48 -0.65 -2.73
N ALA A 72 -4.63 -0.22 -1.80
CA ALA A 72 -4.96 -0.14 -0.38
C ALA A 72 -5.92 1.02 -0.09
N GLU A 73 -7.04 0.74 0.58
CA GLU A 73 -8.09 1.76 0.81
C GLU A 73 -8.81 1.65 2.16
N GLY A 74 -8.84 0.47 2.78
CA GLY A 74 -9.41 0.28 4.12
C GLY A 74 -8.35 -0.21 5.11
N LEU A 75 -8.20 0.46 6.26
CA LEU A 75 -7.34 0.00 7.35
C LEU A 75 -8.12 0.00 8.67
N VAL A 76 -8.24 -1.17 9.29
CA VAL A 76 -9.02 -1.35 10.53
C VAL A 76 -8.18 -2.05 11.59
N LEU A 77 -8.16 -1.49 12.80
CA LEU A 77 -7.67 -2.20 13.99
C LEU A 77 -8.84 -2.99 14.58
N PHE A 78 -8.79 -4.32 14.47
CA PHE A 78 -9.82 -5.20 15.01
C PHE A 78 -9.17 -6.34 15.80
N ARG A 79 -9.61 -6.56 17.04
CA ARG A 79 -9.10 -7.62 17.93
C ARG A 79 -7.56 -7.66 18.00
N SER A 80 -6.94 -6.49 18.18
CA SER A 80 -5.48 -6.30 18.28
C SER A 80 -4.68 -6.72 17.02
N GLN A 81 -5.33 -6.72 15.86
CA GLN A 81 -4.70 -6.96 14.57
C GLN A 81 -5.10 -5.87 13.57
N TRP A 82 -4.18 -5.54 12.67
CA TRP A 82 -4.44 -4.66 11.53
C TRP A 82 -5.00 -5.48 10.38
N PHE A 83 -6.14 -5.03 9.84
CA PHE A 83 -6.77 -5.54 8.64
C PHE A 83 -6.66 -4.48 7.55
N LEU A 84 -5.90 -4.77 6.51
CA LEU A 84 -5.80 -3.93 5.31
C LEU A 84 -6.70 -4.53 4.22
N TYR A 85 -7.76 -3.80 3.88
CA TYR A 85 -8.63 -4.09 2.75
C TYR A 85 -8.13 -3.35 1.51
N TYR A 86 -8.06 -4.07 0.39
CA TYR A 86 -7.50 -3.54 -0.85
C TYR A 86 -8.25 -4.05 -2.09
N GLY A 87 -8.29 -3.23 -3.14
CA GLY A 87 -8.76 -3.63 -4.46
C GLY A 87 -7.71 -4.51 -5.16
N CYS A 88 -8.16 -5.58 -5.80
CA CYS A 88 -7.34 -6.52 -6.55
C CYS A 88 -7.72 -6.47 -8.04
N ALA A 89 -6.76 -6.16 -8.91
CA ALA A 89 -6.94 -6.15 -10.37
C ALA A 89 -8.21 -5.44 -10.90
N ASP A 90 -8.71 -4.41 -10.19
CA ASP A 90 -10.00 -3.73 -10.42
C ASP A 90 -11.22 -4.68 -10.53
N SER A 91 -11.21 -5.80 -9.80
CA SER A 91 -12.23 -6.85 -9.93
C SER A 91 -12.65 -7.51 -8.61
N MET A 92 -11.80 -7.51 -7.59
CA MET A 92 -12.07 -8.16 -6.30
C MET A 92 -11.63 -7.30 -5.13
N VAL A 93 -12.11 -7.64 -3.93
CA VAL A 93 -11.63 -7.08 -2.66
C VAL A 93 -10.84 -8.15 -1.92
N GLY A 94 -9.61 -7.83 -1.54
CA GLY A 94 -8.72 -8.67 -0.74
C GLY A 94 -8.55 -8.13 0.67
N VAL A 95 -8.03 -8.97 1.57
CA VAL A 95 -7.66 -8.58 2.93
C VAL A 95 -6.29 -9.16 3.31
N ALA A 96 -5.42 -8.32 3.85
CA ALA A 96 -4.14 -8.70 4.45
C ALA A 96 -4.18 -8.40 5.96
N ILE A 97 -3.57 -9.26 6.77
CA ILE A 97 -3.62 -9.13 8.24
C ILE A 97 -2.20 -9.06 8.80
N ALA A 98 -1.95 -8.04 9.62
CA ALA A 98 -0.71 -7.92 10.40
C ALA A 98 -1.03 -7.91 11.90
N ARG A 99 -0.18 -8.57 12.70
CA ARG A 99 -0.26 -8.45 14.16
C ARG A 99 0.36 -7.13 14.60
N MET A 100 -0.21 -6.51 15.63
CA MET A 100 0.49 -5.41 16.32
C MET A 100 1.87 -5.91 16.78
N PRO A 101 2.96 -5.17 16.51
CA PRO A 101 4.24 -5.45 17.14
C PRO A 101 4.04 -5.47 18.66
N ARG A 102 4.62 -6.46 19.35
CA ARG A 102 4.63 -6.50 20.81
C ARG A 102 5.39 -5.32 21.38
#